data_AF-A0AA46AFJ9-F1
#
_entry.id   AF-A0AA46AFJ9-F1
#
_cell.length_a   1.000
_cell.length_b   1.000
_cell.length_c   1.000
_cell.angle_alpha   90.00
_cell.angle_beta   90.00
_cell.angle_gamma   90.00
#
_symmetry.space_group_name_H-M   'P 1'
#
loop_
_entity.id
_entity.type
_entity.pdbx_description
1 polymer ?
#
loop_
_entity_poly.entity_id
_entity_poly.type
_entity_poly.pdbx_seq_one_letter_code
_entity_poly.pdbx_strand_id
1 'polypeptide(L)'
;MDKNEFIQKISGYILGKLNKPSFSPREIHIINNWYEQNIPVEAIIKAFDEEYIIAPINKKNKVSIFEVDKRIKENLQKYLPKTETKPEIIEIIEKKEKYEEKDIYKYWKNLKKEEKEKFIKQAIKELKESGINFRNINIKKAVKIKIRAKIRKILEDKKDE
;
A
#
# COMPACT_ATOMS: atom_id res chain seq x y z
N MET A 1 -15.24 -14.96 5.04
CA MET A 1 -15.85 -14.34 6.22
C MET A 1 -16.72 -13.21 5.73
N ASP A 2 -18.00 -13.22 6.08
CA ASP A 2 -18.91 -12.14 5.71
C ASP A 2 -18.70 -10.90 6.59
N LYS A 3 -19.29 -9.77 6.17
CA LYS A 3 -19.14 -8.48 6.84
C LYS A 3 -19.67 -8.49 8.27
N ASN A 4 -20.78 -9.17 8.54
CA ASN A 4 -21.38 -9.18 9.86
C ASN A 4 -20.53 -10.01 10.84
N GLU A 5 -20.06 -11.17 10.39
CA GLU A 5 -19.14 -12.01 11.14
C GLU A 5 -17.82 -11.27 11.44
N PHE A 6 -17.27 -10.54 10.46
CA PHE A 6 -16.07 -9.71 10.64
C PHE A 6 -16.28 -8.63 11.71
N ILE A 7 -17.36 -7.85 11.57
CA ILE A 7 -17.66 -6.75 12.52
C ILE A 7 -17.90 -7.31 13.91
N GLN A 8 -18.63 -8.41 14.06
CA GLN A 8 -18.88 -9.05 15.35
C GLN A 8 -17.58 -9.51 16.03
N LYS A 9 -16.67 -10.16 15.29
CA LYS A 9 -15.37 -10.60 15.82
C LYS A 9 -14.53 -9.44 16.33
N ILE A 10 -14.35 -8.40 15.51
CA ILE A 10 -13.57 -7.21 15.88
C ILE A 10 -14.22 -6.45 17.04
N SER A 11 -15.54 -6.29 16.98
CA SER A 11 -16.28 -5.56 18.03
C SER A 11 -16.25 -6.30 19.35
N GLY A 12 -16.50 -7.60 19.35
CA GLY A 12 -16.44 -8.42 20.57
C GLY A 12 -15.07 -8.34 21.23
N TYR A 13 -13.99 -8.43 20.44
CA TYR A 13 -12.64 -8.35 20.97
C TYR A 13 -12.32 -6.99 21.59
N ILE A 14 -12.45 -5.92 20.81
CA ILE A 14 -12.00 -4.59 21.22
C ILE A 14 -12.91 -4.00 22.31
N LEU A 15 -14.23 -4.13 22.17
CA LEU A 15 -15.16 -3.64 23.19
C LEU A 15 -14.95 -4.38 24.52
N GLY A 16 -14.71 -5.69 24.48
CA GLY A 16 -14.37 -6.48 25.65
C GLY A 16 -13.09 -6.01 26.33
N LYS A 17 -12.02 -5.75 25.54
CA LYS A 17 -10.74 -5.23 26.06
C LYS A 17 -10.83 -3.82 26.66
N LEU A 18 -11.64 -2.95 26.07
CA LEU A 18 -11.83 -1.58 26.55
C LEU A 18 -12.88 -1.47 27.66
N ASN A 19 -13.62 -2.54 27.92
CA ASN A 19 -14.83 -2.53 28.76
C ASN A 19 -15.82 -1.43 28.31
N LYS A 20 -16.04 -1.34 27.00
CA LYS A 20 -16.88 -0.31 26.35
C LYS A 20 -18.17 -0.97 25.84
N PRO A 21 -19.35 -0.35 26.01
CA PRO A 21 -20.62 -0.96 25.58
C PRO A 21 -20.79 -0.99 24.07
N SER A 22 -20.27 -0.01 23.35
CA SER A 22 -20.44 0.11 21.90
C SER A 22 -19.42 1.04 21.26
N PHE A 23 -19.28 0.96 19.94
CA PHE A 23 -18.50 1.90 19.16
C PHE A 23 -19.29 3.14 18.79
N SER A 24 -18.59 4.26 18.67
CA SER A 24 -19.11 5.47 18.04
C SER A 24 -19.28 5.28 16.52
N PRO A 25 -20.14 6.08 15.87
CA PRO A 25 -20.32 6.00 14.41
C PRO A 25 -19.02 6.12 13.60
N ARG A 26 -18.06 6.91 14.08
CA ARG A 26 -16.74 7.06 13.45
C ARG A 26 -15.89 5.79 13.55
N GLU A 27 -15.89 5.14 14.71
CA GLU A 27 -15.18 3.87 14.91
C GLU A 27 -15.80 2.76 14.06
N ILE A 28 -17.13 2.73 13.95
CA ILE A 28 -17.84 1.81 13.05
C ILE A 28 -17.44 2.05 11.59
N HIS A 29 -17.33 3.31 11.16
CA HIS A 29 -16.87 3.64 9.82
C HIS A 29 -15.45 3.13 9.55
N ILE A 30 -14.54 3.26 10.52
CA ILE A 30 -13.18 2.72 10.41
C ILE A 30 -13.19 1.20 10.27
N ILE A 31 -13.95 0.49 11.11
CA ILE A 31 -14.03 -0.98 11.07
C ILE A 31 -14.59 -1.45 9.72
N ASN A 32 -15.59 -0.75 9.18
CA ASN A 32 -16.10 -1.01 7.83
C ASN A 32 -15.02 -0.82 6.76
N ASN A 33 -14.21 0.24 6.87
CA ASN A 33 -13.11 0.48 5.94
C ASN A 33 -12.05 -0.64 6.01
N TRP A 34 -11.78 -1.22 7.19
CA TRP A 34 -10.87 -2.37 7.30
C TRP A 34 -11.40 -3.59 6.57
N TYR A 35 -12.72 -3.85 6.66
CA TYR A 35 -13.35 -4.92 5.90
C TYR A 35 -13.25 -4.69 4.38
N GLU A 36 -13.57 -3.47 3.92
CA GLU A 36 -13.47 -3.12 2.49
C GLU A 36 -12.04 -3.20 1.95
N GLN A 37 -11.05 -2.99 2.82
CA GLN A 37 -9.63 -3.13 2.49
C GLN A 37 -9.09 -4.56 2.62
N ASN A 38 -9.95 -5.54 2.95
CA ASN A 38 -9.59 -6.94 3.20
C ASN A 38 -8.47 -7.10 4.25
N ILE A 39 -8.48 -6.27 5.29
CA ILE A 39 -7.51 -6.40 6.39
C ILE A 39 -7.84 -7.66 7.20
N PRO A 40 -6.88 -8.57 7.46
CA PRO A 40 -7.11 -9.75 8.29
C PRO A 40 -7.53 -9.36 9.72
N VAL A 41 -8.45 -10.13 10.31
CA VAL A 41 -8.91 -9.91 11.69
C VAL A 41 -7.74 -10.00 12.68
N GLU A 42 -6.86 -10.95 12.47
CA GLU A 42 -5.68 -11.21 13.29
C GLU A 42 -4.71 -10.03 13.28
N ALA A 43 -4.57 -9.36 12.14
CA ALA A 43 -3.76 -8.16 12.01
C ALA A 43 -4.32 -6.99 12.82
N ILE A 44 -5.64 -6.81 12.80
CA ILE A 44 -6.32 -5.75 13.56
C ILE A 44 -6.18 -6.02 15.05
N ILE A 45 -6.42 -7.26 15.49
CA ILE A 45 -6.26 -7.67 16.89
C ILE A 45 -4.83 -7.42 17.36
N LYS A 46 -3.83 -7.83 16.58
CA LYS A 46 -2.42 -7.64 16.92
C LYS A 46 -2.06 -6.15 17.02
N ALA A 47 -2.47 -5.34 16.04
CA ALA A 47 -2.22 -3.90 16.08
C ALA A 47 -2.90 -3.22 17.28
N PHE A 48 -4.11 -3.68 17.63
CA PHE A 48 -4.81 -3.22 18.82
C PHE A 48 -4.06 -3.58 20.10
N ASP A 49 -3.60 -4.83 20.23
CA ASP A 49 -2.85 -5.27 21.42
C ASP A 49 -1.54 -4.51 21.58
N GLU A 50 -0.82 -4.24 20.49
CA GLU A 50 0.39 -3.41 20.51
C GLU A 50 0.10 -2.01 21.07
N GLU A 51 -0.94 -1.34 20.58
CA GLU A 51 -1.37 -0.05 21.11
C GLU A 51 -1.81 -0.15 22.58
N TYR A 52 -2.52 -1.20 22.95
CA TYR A 52 -3.01 -1.42 24.30
C TYR A 52 -1.89 -1.69 25.31
N ILE A 53 -0.82 -2.39 24.88
CA ILE A 53 0.36 -2.66 25.71
C ILE A 53 1.18 -1.38 25.92
N ILE A 54 1.35 -0.58 24.87
CA ILE A 54 2.14 0.68 24.91
C ILE A 54 1.38 1.76 25.69
N ALA A 55 0.05 1.72 25.71
CA ALA A 55 -0.75 2.69 26.43
C ALA A 55 -0.45 2.67 27.95
N PRO A 56 -0.26 3.86 28.57
CA PRO A 56 -0.16 3.99 30.02
C PRO A 56 -1.35 3.30 30.71
N ILE A 57 -1.13 2.68 31.87
CA ILE A 57 -2.15 1.88 32.59
C ILE A 57 -3.48 2.65 32.76
N ASN A 58 -3.40 3.95 33.11
CA ASN A 58 -4.55 4.83 33.30
C ASN A 58 -5.25 5.26 31.99
N LYS A 59 -4.71 4.88 30.82
CA LYS A 59 -5.22 5.19 29.48
C LYS A 59 -5.55 3.95 28.65
N LYS A 60 -5.38 2.75 29.17
CA LYS A 60 -5.66 1.49 28.45
C LYS A 60 -7.10 1.40 27.93
N ASN A 61 -8.08 1.84 28.72
CA ASN A 61 -9.50 1.87 28.30
C ASN A 61 -9.82 3.01 27.31
N LYS A 62 -8.82 3.83 26.95
CA LYS A 62 -8.93 4.95 26.00
C LYS A 62 -8.09 4.72 24.74
N VAL A 63 -7.58 3.50 24.53
CA VAL A 63 -6.88 3.16 23.29
C VAL A 63 -7.82 3.43 22.11
N SER A 64 -7.34 4.24 21.18
CA SER A 64 -8.16 4.79 20.11
C SER A 64 -8.12 3.88 18.90
N ILE A 65 -9.29 3.48 18.40
CA ILE A 65 -9.44 2.80 17.11
C ILE A 65 -8.76 3.57 15.97
N PHE A 66 -8.68 4.91 16.06
CA PHE A 66 -7.96 5.72 15.07
C PHE A 66 -6.45 5.51 15.09
N GLU A 67 -5.83 5.36 16.27
CA GLU A 67 -4.40 5.07 16.36
C GLU A 67 -4.11 3.67 15.85
N VAL A 68 -5.01 2.72 16.14
CA VAL A 68 -4.94 1.36 15.59
C VAL A 68 -5.06 1.37 14.07
N ASP A 69 -6.00 2.14 13.51
CA ASP A 69 -6.14 2.34 12.05
C ASP A 69 -4.88 2.93 11.43
N LYS A 70 -4.31 3.97 12.07
CA LYS A 70 -3.05 4.57 11.64
C LYS A 70 -1.92 3.56 11.66
N ARG A 71 -1.80 2.75 12.71
CA ARG A 71 -0.76 1.73 12.83
C ARG A 71 -0.92 0.58 11.84
N ILE A 72 -2.16 0.18 11.57
CA ILE A 72 -2.49 -0.77 10.49
C ILE A 72 -2.07 -0.18 9.15
N LYS A 73 -2.34 1.11 8.88
CA LYS A 73 -1.94 1.81 7.65
C LYS A 73 -0.43 1.98 7.50
N GLU A 74 0.27 2.28 8.58
CA GLU A 74 1.73 2.41 8.59
C GLU A 74 2.43 1.05 8.44
N ASN A 75 1.84 -0.01 9.01
CA ASN A 75 2.38 -1.37 8.94
C ASN A 75 1.63 -2.27 7.95
N LEU A 76 0.83 -1.70 7.04
CA LEU A 76 -0.07 -2.45 6.15
C LEU A 76 0.73 -3.37 5.21
N GLN A 77 2.00 -3.02 4.93
CA GLN A 77 2.97 -3.86 4.23
C GLN A 77 3.43 -5.10 5.01
N LYS A 78 3.35 -5.10 6.34
CA LYS A 78 3.73 -6.23 7.21
C LYS A 78 2.57 -7.18 7.50
N TYR A 79 1.33 -6.69 7.42
CA TYR A 79 0.13 -7.38 7.91
C TYR A 79 -0.82 -7.88 6.83
N LEU A 80 -0.76 -7.33 5.62
CA LEU A 80 -1.35 -8.03 4.49
C LEU A 80 -0.57 -9.34 4.31
N PRO A 81 -1.23 -10.51 4.18
CA PRO A 81 -0.56 -11.64 3.57
C PRO A 81 0.07 -11.11 2.28
N LYS A 82 1.33 -11.46 2.03
CA LYS A 82 1.94 -11.20 0.73
C LYS A 82 1.05 -11.90 -0.30
N THR A 83 0.05 -11.20 -0.84
CA THR A 83 -0.51 -11.57 -2.12
C THR A 83 0.71 -11.65 -3.03
N GLU A 84 0.97 -12.83 -3.56
CA GLU A 84 2.16 -13.15 -4.37
C GLU A 84 2.34 -12.21 -5.56
N THR A 85 1.35 -11.38 -5.86
CA THR A 85 1.49 -10.18 -6.67
C THR A 85 2.11 -9.04 -5.88
N LYS A 86 3.43 -9.13 -5.65
CA LYS A 86 4.25 -7.91 -5.64
C LYS A 86 3.91 -7.15 -6.93
N PRO A 87 3.37 -5.91 -6.88
CA PRO A 87 3.41 -5.09 -8.06
C PRO A 87 4.90 -4.89 -8.34
N GLU A 88 5.40 -5.31 -9.50
CA GLU A 88 6.80 -5.09 -9.94
C GLU A 88 7.28 -3.66 -9.61
N ILE A 89 6.35 -2.72 -9.59
CA ILE A 89 6.54 -1.31 -9.28
C ILE A 89 7.10 -1.06 -7.88
N ILE A 90 6.71 -1.83 -6.86
CA ILE A 90 7.25 -1.67 -5.50
C ILE A 90 8.70 -2.17 -5.45
N GLU A 91 9.03 -3.27 -6.13
CA GLU A 91 10.44 -3.70 -6.28
C GLU A 91 11.28 -2.69 -7.06
N ILE A 92 10.73 -2.07 -8.11
CA ILE A 92 11.43 -1.00 -8.85
C ILE A 92 11.61 0.25 -7.97
N ILE A 93 10.72 0.52 -7.03
CA ILE A 93 10.83 1.64 -6.07
C ILE A 93 11.85 1.34 -4.95
N GLU A 94 11.89 0.11 -4.44
CA GLU A 94 12.77 -0.30 -3.34
C GLU A 94 14.19 -0.64 -3.79
N LYS A 95 14.39 -1.09 -5.04
CA LYS A 95 15.72 -1.16 -5.64
C LYS A 95 16.25 0.26 -5.92
N LYS A 96 16.77 0.91 -4.88
CA LYS A 96 17.72 2.03 -4.98
C LYS A 96 19.05 1.52 -5.57
N GLU A 97 19.02 1.05 -6.81
CA GLU A 97 20.24 0.77 -7.56
C GLU A 97 20.80 2.10 -8.07
N LYS A 98 21.93 2.50 -7.49
CA LYS A 98 22.67 3.73 -7.80
C LYS A 98 23.42 3.65 -9.16
N TYR A 99 22.87 3.10 -10.24
CA TYR A 99 23.48 3.11 -11.59
C TYR A 99 22.34 2.89 -12.63
N GLU A 100 22.16 3.54 -13.78
CA GLU A 100 22.85 4.57 -14.58
C GLU A 100 21.79 5.66 -14.94
N GLU A 101 21.51 6.64 -14.07
CA GLU A 101 20.51 7.69 -14.43
C GLU A 101 20.93 8.49 -15.68
N LYS A 102 22.23 8.56 -15.97
CA LYS A 102 22.80 9.27 -17.12
C LYS A 102 22.39 8.66 -18.45
N ASP A 103 22.45 7.34 -18.60
CA ASP A 103 22.17 6.68 -19.88
C ASP A 103 20.68 6.62 -20.18
N ILE A 104 19.86 6.38 -19.15
CA ILE A 104 18.40 6.49 -19.26
C ILE A 104 18.00 7.92 -19.64
N TYR A 105 18.63 8.94 -19.04
CA TYR A 105 18.37 10.33 -19.36
C TYR A 105 18.81 10.68 -20.78
N LYS A 106 20.00 10.22 -21.21
CA LYS A 106 20.53 10.43 -22.56
C LYS A 106 19.62 9.79 -23.61
N TYR A 107 19.20 8.55 -23.38
CA TYR A 107 18.25 7.84 -24.23
C TYR A 107 16.93 8.61 -24.32
N TRP A 108 16.34 8.98 -23.17
CA TRP A 108 15.10 9.74 -23.12
C TRP A 108 15.22 11.09 -23.84
N LYS A 109 16.35 11.79 -23.69
CA LYS A 109 16.57 13.09 -24.36
C LYS A 109 16.55 12.93 -25.89
N ASN A 110 17.16 11.86 -26.40
CA ASN A 110 17.30 11.58 -27.83
C ASN A 110 16.01 11.04 -28.50
N LEU A 111 15.02 10.58 -27.74
CA LEU A 111 13.73 10.15 -28.28
C LEU A 111 12.95 11.33 -28.88
N LYS A 112 12.29 11.07 -30.02
CA LYS A 112 11.33 12.01 -30.62
C LYS A 112 10.09 12.16 -29.74
N LYS A 113 9.34 13.25 -29.93
CA LYS A 113 8.11 13.53 -29.17
C LYS A 113 7.11 12.38 -29.25
N GLU A 114 6.91 11.83 -30.44
CA GLU A 114 5.99 10.72 -30.70
C GLU A 114 6.38 9.45 -29.92
N GLU A 115 7.68 9.16 -29.82
CA GLU A 115 8.19 8.00 -29.08
C GLU A 115 7.98 8.17 -27.58
N LYS A 116 8.26 9.38 -27.06
CA LYS A 116 7.99 9.72 -25.64
C LYS A 116 6.52 9.55 -25.30
N GLU A 117 5.61 9.98 -26.19
CA GLU A 117 4.17 9.79 -26.01
C GLU A 117 3.77 8.32 -26.01
N LYS A 118 4.39 7.48 -26.86
CA LYS A 118 4.18 6.02 -26.83
C LYS A 118 4.59 5.41 -25.49
N PHE A 119 5.75 5.77 -24.96
CA PHE A 119 6.21 5.32 -23.64
C PHE A 119 5.24 5.72 -22.52
N ILE A 120 4.77 6.97 -22.52
CA ILE A 120 3.81 7.46 -21.52
C ILE A 120 2.48 6.72 -21.62
N LYS A 121 1.91 6.59 -22.82
CA LYS A 121 0.63 5.91 -23.04
C LYS A 121 0.69 4.45 -22.61
N GLN A 122 1.76 3.74 -22.98
CA GLN A 122 1.94 2.35 -22.55
C GLN A 122 2.12 2.23 -21.03
N ALA A 123 2.91 3.11 -20.41
CA ALA A 123 3.10 3.08 -18.96
C ALA A 123 1.78 3.34 -18.22
N ILE A 124 0.96 4.28 -18.69
CA ILE A 124 -0.37 4.53 -18.10
C ILE A 124 -1.30 3.32 -18.29
N LYS A 125 -1.27 2.68 -19.47
CA LYS A 125 -2.07 1.49 -19.75
C LYS A 125 -1.72 0.33 -18.82
N GLU A 126 -0.43 0.01 -18.72
CA GLU A 126 0.07 -1.04 -17.81
C GLU A 126 -0.26 -0.74 -16.35
N LEU A 127 -0.12 0.52 -15.93
CA LEU A 127 -0.48 0.93 -14.58
C LEU A 127 -1.98 0.74 -14.31
N LYS A 128 -2.86 1.00 -15.29
CA LYS A 128 -4.30 0.76 -15.16
C LYS A 128 -4.64 -0.73 -15.14
N GLU A 129 -3.99 -1.53 -16.01
CA GLU A 129 -4.19 -2.97 -16.10
C GLU A 129 -3.66 -3.71 -14.85
N SER A 130 -2.64 -3.16 -14.19
CA SER A 130 -2.08 -3.72 -12.94
C SER A 130 -3.01 -3.64 -11.73
N GLY A 131 -4.23 -3.08 -11.87
CA GLY A 131 -5.21 -3.01 -10.78
C GLY A 131 -4.80 -2.10 -9.61
N ILE A 132 -3.72 -1.34 -9.77
CA ILE A 132 -3.18 -0.47 -8.71
C ILE A 132 -4.18 0.66 -8.44
N ASN A 133 -4.64 0.75 -7.19
CA ASN A 133 -5.52 1.82 -6.75
C ASN A 133 -4.71 3.13 -6.64
N PHE A 134 -4.78 3.95 -7.69
CA PHE A 134 -4.02 5.20 -7.81
C PHE A 134 -4.33 6.26 -6.74
N ARG A 135 -5.34 6.04 -5.88
CA ARG A 135 -5.69 6.98 -4.78
C ARG A 135 -4.52 7.26 -3.83
N ASN A 136 -3.60 6.30 -3.65
CA ASN A 136 -2.48 6.42 -2.70
C ASN A 136 -1.10 6.61 -3.36
N ILE A 137 -1.01 6.66 -4.70
CA ILE A 137 0.27 6.77 -5.41
C ILE A 137 0.25 7.98 -6.34
N ASN A 138 1.29 8.81 -6.26
CA ASN A 138 1.49 9.90 -7.21
C ASN A 138 1.70 9.32 -8.63
N ILE A 139 0.65 9.40 -9.45
CA ILE A 139 0.60 8.85 -10.83
C ILE A 139 1.81 9.31 -11.65
N LYS A 140 2.24 10.57 -11.53
CA LYS A 140 3.40 11.10 -12.25
C LYS A 140 4.68 10.35 -11.89
N LYS A 141 4.85 10.01 -10.61
CA LYS A 141 6.01 9.26 -10.10
C LYS A 141 5.96 7.82 -10.61
N ALA A 142 4.81 7.16 -10.54
CA ALA A 142 4.63 5.79 -11.01
C ALA A 142 4.90 5.65 -12.52
N VAL A 143 4.37 6.56 -13.33
CA VAL A 143 4.63 6.63 -14.78
C VAL A 143 6.13 6.79 -15.04
N LYS A 144 6.80 7.72 -14.35
CA LYS A 144 8.24 7.95 -14.49
C LYS A 144 9.05 6.68 -14.17
N ILE A 145 8.65 5.94 -13.13
CA ILE A 145 9.30 4.69 -12.73
C ILE A 145 9.16 3.62 -13.82
N LYS A 146 7.94 3.41 -14.34
CA LYS A 146 7.73 2.42 -15.41
C LYS A 146 8.46 2.77 -16.70
N ILE A 147 8.49 4.04 -17.08
CA ILE A 147 9.26 4.51 -18.24
C ILE A 147 10.75 4.19 -18.05
N ARG A 148 11.32 4.51 -16.88
CA ARG A 148 12.73 4.23 -16.58
C ARG A 148 13.04 2.75 -16.65
N ALA A 149 12.19 1.89 -16.08
CA ALA A 149 12.35 0.45 -16.13
C ALA A 149 12.35 -0.09 -17.57
N LYS A 150 11.45 0.41 -18.43
CA LYS A 150 11.42 0.01 -19.84
C LYS A 150 12.68 0.43 -20.59
N ILE A 151 13.13 1.68 -20.41
CA ILE A 151 14.35 2.16 -21.06
C ILE A 151 15.55 1.35 -20.59
N ARG A 152 15.63 1.02 -19.30
CA ARG A 152 16.68 0.15 -18.77
C ARG A 152 16.70 -1.20 -19.50
N LYS A 153 15.56 -1.88 -19.59
CA LYS A 153 15.47 -3.17 -20.31
C LYS A 153 15.98 -3.06 -21.75
N ILE A 154 15.58 -2.01 -22.47
CA ILE A 154 16.05 -1.76 -23.84
C ILE A 154 17.57 -1.53 -23.91
N LEU A 155 18.15 -0.85 -22.91
CA LEU A 155 19.59 -0.60 -22.86
C LEU A 155 20.39 -1.83 -22.45
N GLU A 156 19.83 -2.70 -21.60
CA GLU A 156 20.40 -4.00 -21.23
C GLU A 156 20.38 -4.96 -22.43
N ASP A 157 19.22 -5.11 -23.10
CA ASP A 157 19.08 -5.96 -24.29
C ASP A 157 20.06 -5.57 -25.43
N LYS A 158 20.49 -4.31 -25.48
CA LYS A 158 21.46 -3.80 -26.47
C LYS A 158 22.93 -3.98 -26.08
N LYS A 159 23.23 -4.34 -24.83
CA LYS A 159 24.60 -4.61 -24.37
C LYS A 159 25.01 -6.07 -24.62
N ASP A 160 24.04 -6.95 -24.84
CA ASP A 160 24.23 -8.38 -25.10
C ASP A 160 24.19 -8.77 -26.61
N GLU A 161 24.06 -7.79 -27.51
CA GLU A 161 24.26 -7.89 -28.98
C GLU A 161 25.64 -7.35 -29.40
#